data_AF-A0A2V1BIJ2-F1
#
_entry.id   AF-A0A2V1BIJ2-F1
#
_cell.length_a   1.000
_cell.length_b   1.000
_cell.length_c   1.000
_cell.angle_alpha   90.00
_cell.angle_beta   90.00
_cell.angle_gamma   90.00
#
_symmetry.space_group_name_H-M   'P 1'
#
loop_
_entity.id
_entity.type
_entity.pdbx_description
1 polymer ?
#
loop_
_entity_poly.entity_id
_entity_poly.type
_entity_poly.pdbx_seq_one_letter_code
_entity_poly.pdbx_strand_id
1 'polypeptide(L)'
;MGAGENAHAWKNKQDKPEDYEVIGPHKYDTRQTLKPHPVRVFLEAGKGNINLGENPCYAEESEDQEIDVGRWVCSAEGDAVVAYVVKKE
;
A
#
# COMPACT_ATOMS: atom_id res chain seq x y z
N MET A 1 3.11 7.77 12.58
CA MET A 1 3.60 7.93 11.20
C MET A 1 2.55 7.26 10.34
N GLY A 2 2.09 7.89 9.27
CA GLY A 2 1.05 7.36 8.38
C GLY A 2 1.61 6.47 7.26
N ALA A 3 0.72 5.82 6.49
CA ALA A 3 1.09 4.90 5.41
C ALA A 3 1.92 5.62 4.34
N GLY A 4 1.58 6.87 4.04
CA GLY A 4 2.35 7.70 3.12
C GLY A 4 3.77 7.97 3.63
N GLU A 5 3.93 8.31 4.91
CA GLU A 5 5.23 8.56 5.52
C GLU A 5 6.09 7.29 5.52
N ASN A 6 5.49 6.14 5.86
CA ASN A 6 6.18 4.84 5.85
C ASN A 6 6.59 4.42 4.43
N ALA A 7 5.73 4.64 3.43
CA ALA A 7 6.04 4.36 2.04
C ALA A 7 7.21 5.21 1.52
N HIS A 8 7.23 6.50 1.85
CA HIS A 8 8.36 7.38 1.53
C HIS A 8 9.64 7.00 2.27
N ALA A 9 9.53 6.63 3.55
CA ALA A 9 10.67 6.17 4.33
C ALA A 9 11.28 4.88 3.76
N TRP A 10 10.45 3.94 3.31
CA TRP A 10 10.90 2.72 2.64
C TRP A 10 11.60 3.02 1.31
N LYS A 11 10.99 3.87 0.47
CA LYS A 11 11.56 4.29 -0.81
C LYS A 11 12.95 4.90 -0.64
N ASN A 12 13.11 5.79 0.34
CA ASN A 12 14.38 6.47 0.60
C ASN A 12 15.48 5.56 1.17
N LYS A 13 15.14 4.34 1.64
CA LYS A 13 16.10 3.33 2.10
C LYS A 13 16.64 2.44 0.97
N GLN A 14 16.05 2.49 -0.23
CA GLN A 14 16.51 1.69 -1.37
C GLN A 14 17.79 2.26 -1.98
N ASP A 15 18.58 1.41 -2.64
CA ASP A 15 19.81 1.81 -3.35
C ASP A 15 19.54 2.85 -4.44
N LYS A 16 18.38 2.76 -5.10
CA LYS A 16 17.91 3.68 -6.16
C LYS A 16 16.48 4.15 -5.88
N PRO A 17 16.27 5.12 -4.98
CA PRO A 17 14.93 5.61 -4.63
C PRO A 17 14.16 6.15 -5.85
N GLU A 18 14.86 6.71 -6.83
CA GLU A 18 14.29 7.28 -8.06
C GLU A 18 13.54 6.26 -8.94
N ASP A 19 13.94 4.97 -8.87
CA ASP A 19 13.30 3.85 -9.57
C ASP A 19 11.92 3.53 -8.99
N TYR A 20 11.53 4.16 -7.88
CA TYR A 20 10.28 3.91 -7.20
C TYR A 20 9.39 5.17 -7.17
N GLU A 21 8.08 4.96 -7.22
CA GLU A 21 7.05 5.98 -7.05
C GLU A 21 6.11 5.59 -5.90
N VAL A 22 5.69 6.59 -5.13
CA VAL A 22 4.69 6.41 -4.06
C VAL A 22 3.35 6.90 -4.59
N ILE A 23 2.32 6.06 -4.52
CA ILE A 23 0.94 6.39 -4.87
C ILE A 23 0.11 6.41 -3.59
N GLY A 24 -0.60 7.51 -3.32
CA GLY A 24 -1.30 7.74 -2.06
C GLY A 24 -0.55 8.72 -1.13
N PRO A 25 -0.94 8.84 0.14
CA PRO A 25 -1.96 8.01 0.81
C PRO A 25 -3.38 8.31 0.32
N HIS A 26 -4.22 7.28 0.29
CA HIS A 26 -5.63 7.39 -0.08
C HIS A 26 -6.50 6.67 0.95
N LYS A 27 -7.67 7.23 1.26
CA LYS A 27 -8.76 6.49 1.91
C LYS A 27 -9.44 5.62 0.86
N TYR A 28 -9.37 4.29 1.01
CA TYR A 28 -9.95 3.38 0.03
C TYR A 28 -11.32 2.89 0.47
N ASP A 29 -12.36 3.48 -0.12
CA ASP A 29 -13.75 3.00 -0.04
C ASP A 29 -14.25 2.48 -1.41
N THR A 30 -13.34 2.08 -2.30
CA THR A 30 -13.70 1.62 -3.66
C THR A 30 -12.73 0.56 -4.19
N ARG A 31 -13.24 -0.42 -4.95
CA ARG A 31 -12.42 -1.44 -5.65
C ARG A 31 -11.74 -0.79 -6.87
N GLN A 32 -10.49 -0.36 -6.73
CA GLN A 32 -9.70 0.18 -7.84
C GLN A 32 -8.53 -0.72 -8.23
N THR A 33 -8.51 -1.18 -9.48
CA THR A 33 -7.34 -1.85 -10.04
C THR A 33 -6.22 -0.83 -10.26
N LEU A 34 -5.17 -0.91 -9.46
CA LEU A 34 -3.96 -0.11 -9.65
C LEU A 34 -3.11 -0.64 -10.81
N LYS A 35 -2.71 0.27 -11.70
CA LYS A 35 -1.62 0.10 -12.67
C LYS A 35 -0.74 1.36 -12.58
N PRO A 36 0.58 1.27 -12.40
CA PRO A 36 1.45 0.09 -12.45
C PRO A 36 1.35 -0.85 -11.23
N HIS A 37 1.96 -2.04 -11.33
CA HIS A 37 1.91 -3.06 -10.27
C HIS A 37 2.65 -2.57 -9.00
N PRO A 38 1.99 -2.57 -7.83
CA PRO A 38 2.66 -2.26 -6.59
C PRO A 38 3.68 -3.34 -6.27
N VAL A 39 4.84 -2.93 -5.75
CA VAL A 39 5.88 -3.81 -5.19
C VAL A 39 5.78 -3.86 -3.66
N ARG A 40 5.24 -2.81 -3.04
CA ARG A 40 5.00 -2.75 -1.60
C ARG A 40 3.72 -1.99 -1.29
N VAL A 41 2.98 -2.44 -0.29
CA VAL A 41 1.79 -1.77 0.25
C VAL A 41 2.04 -1.41 1.72
N PHE A 42 1.66 -0.20 2.09
CA PHE A 42 1.68 0.33 3.45
C PHE A 42 0.25 0.64 3.88
N LEU A 43 -0.12 0.17 5.07
CA LEU A 43 -1.46 0.32 5.64
C LEU A 43 -1.35 1.10 6.94
N GLU A 44 -2.16 2.14 7.13
CA GLU A 44 -2.29 2.78 8.45
C GLU A 44 -3.14 1.90 9.36
N ALA A 45 -2.79 1.93 10.65
CA ALA A 45 -3.63 1.37 11.71
C ALA A 45 -5.07 1.92 11.61
N GLY A 46 -6.02 1.02 11.37
CA GLY A 46 -7.44 1.37 11.17
C GLY A 46 -8.28 0.13 10.91
N LYS A 47 -9.61 0.25 10.95
CA LYS A 47 -10.51 -0.88 10.69
C LYS A 47 -10.83 -0.94 9.20
N GLY A 48 -10.23 -1.90 8.49
CA GLY A 48 -10.59 -2.15 7.10
C GLY A 48 -10.03 -3.44 6.55
N ASN A 49 -10.78 -4.05 5.63
CA ASN A 49 -10.31 -5.20 4.85
C ASN A 49 -9.56 -4.68 3.65
N ILE A 50 -8.35 -5.17 3.38
CA ILE A 50 -7.65 -4.93 2.11
C ILE A 50 -7.50 -6.26 1.38
N ASN A 51 -8.14 -6.39 0.23
CA ASN A 51 -7.88 -7.50 -0.69
C ASN A 51 -6.72 -7.11 -1.61
N LEU A 52 -5.62 -7.86 -1.53
CA LEU A 52 -4.46 -7.77 -2.43
C LEU A 52 -4.46 -9.00 -3.34
N GLY A 53 -5.24 -8.95 -4.42
CA GLY A 53 -5.47 -10.11 -5.28
C GLY A 53 -6.16 -11.24 -4.54
N GLU A 54 -5.50 -12.41 -4.47
CA GLU A 54 -5.98 -13.61 -3.77
C GLU A 54 -5.64 -13.64 -2.28
N ASN A 55 -4.87 -12.66 -1.79
CA ASN A 55 -4.48 -12.55 -0.39
C ASN A 55 -5.29 -11.42 0.28
N PRO A 56 -6.39 -11.74 0.98
CA PRO A 56 -7.03 -10.78 1.86
C PRO A 56 -6.13 -10.51 3.07
N CYS A 57 -5.81 -9.24 3.29
CA CYS A 57 -5.09 -8.74 4.45
C CYS A 57 -6.04 -7.86 5.28
N TYR A 58 -6.01 -8.02 6.60
CA TYR A 58 -6.74 -7.16 7.50
C TYR A 58 -5.78 -6.08 8.01
N ALA A 59 -6.12 -4.80 7.82
CA ALA A 59 -5.42 -3.76 8.57
C ALA A 59 -5.81 -3.94 10.04
N GLU A 60 -4.90 -4.45 10.85
CA GLU A 60 -5.12 -4.50 12.29
C GLU A 60 -4.96 -3.11 12.87
N GLU A 61 -5.84 -2.76 13.81
CA GLU A 61 -6.02 -1.41 14.38
C GLU A 61 -4.78 -0.88 15.15
N SER A 62 -3.69 -1.65 15.23
CA SER A 62 -2.57 -1.38 16.14
C SER A 62 -1.23 -1.09 15.47
N GLU A 63 -0.98 -1.51 14.23
CA GLU A 63 0.35 -1.38 13.62
C GLU A 63 0.30 -1.15 12.10
N ASP A 64 1.27 -0.37 11.61
CA ASP A 64 1.46 -0.19 10.17
C ASP A 64 1.96 -1.51 9.56
N GLN A 65 1.30 -1.97 8.50
CA GLN A 65 1.68 -3.23 7.84
C GLN A 65 2.42 -2.97 6.52
N GLU A 66 3.50 -3.72 6.30
CA GLU A 66 4.23 -3.78 5.03
C GLU A 66 3.96 -5.11 4.32
N ILE A 67 3.45 -5.05 3.08
CA ILE A 67 3.13 -6.25 2.31
C ILE A 67 3.85 -6.21 0.96
N ASP A 68 4.60 -7.26 0.65
CA ASP A 68 5.20 -7.48 -0.66
C ASP A 68 4.16 -8.08 -1.61
N VAL A 69 3.99 -7.49 -2.78
CA VAL A 69 2.89 -7.81 -3.70
C VAL A 69 3.46 -8.31 -5.02
N GLY A 70 3.28 -9.62 -5.28
CA GLY A 70 3.76 -10.27 -6.50
C GLY A 70 2.94 -9.90 -7.75
N ARG A 71 1.60 -9.82 -7.63
CA ARG A 71 0.69 -9.40 -8.71
C ARG A 71 -0.78 -9.28 -8.21
N TRP A 72 -1.54 -8.35 -8.81
CA TRP A 72 -3.04 -8.20 -8.82
C TRP A 72 -3.73 -7.26 -7.82
N VAL A 73 -4.87 -6.75 -8.36
CA VAL A 73 -5.92 -5.83 -7.88
C VAL A 73 -5.94 -5.56 -6.37
N CYS A 74 -5.87 -4.28 -6.00
CA CYS A 74 -6.07 -3.82 -4.64
C CYS A 74 -7.53 -3.36 -4.46
N SER A 75 -8.19 -3.81 -3.41
CA SER A 75 -9.41 -3.16 -2.94
C SER A 75 -9.34 -3.04 -1.44
N ALA A 76 -9.68 -1.88 -0.89
CA ALA A 76 -9.98 -1.78 0.52
C ALA A 76 -11.45 -1.45 0.72
N GLU A 77 -11.99 -1.94 1.83
CA GLU A 77 -13.32 -1.61 2.33
C GLU A 77 -13.18 -0.99 3.73
N GLY A 78 -13.88 0.12 3.97
CA GLY A 78 -13.85 0.86 5.24
C GLY A 78 -12.97 2.11 5.22
N ASP A 79 -12.59 2.61 6.40
CA ASP A 79 -11.81 3.85 6.58
C ASP A 79 -10.28 3.65 6.47
N ALA A 80 -9.83 2.52 5.91
CA ALA A 80 -8.40 2.22 5.79
C ALA A 80 -7.68 3.23 4.89
N VAL A 81 -6.55 3.74 5.38
CA VAL A 81 -5.63 4.59 4.62
C VAL A 81 -4.47 3.74 4.14
N VAL A 82 -4.18 3.82 2.84
CA VAL A 82 -3.16 2.98 2.21
C VAL A 82 -2.24 3.82 1.32
N ALA A 83 -0.99 3.40 1.22
CA ALA A 83 -0.02 3.94 0.28
C ALA A 83 0.70 2.79 -0.42
N TYR A 84 1.03 2.98 -1.69
CA TYR A 84 1.67 1.98 -2.53
C TYR A 84 3.03 2.49 -2.96
N VAL A 85 4.00 1.58 -3.01
CA VAL A 85 5.25 1.82 -3.73
C VAL A 85 5.22 0.97 -4.99
N VAL A 86 5.41 1.61 -6.14
CA VAL A 86 5.52 0.96 -7.45
C VAL A 86 6.94 1.14 -7.97
N LYS A 87 7.46 0.16 -8.70
CA LYS A 87 8.72 0.31 -9.44
C LYS A 87 8.40 0.90 -10.81
N LYS A 88 9.05 2.01 -11.15
CA LYS A 88 8.99 2.61 -12.48
C LYS A 88 9.71 1.68 -13.46
N GLU A 89 9.08 1.41 -14.60
CA GLU A 89 9.71 0.72 -15.73
C GLU A 89 10.62 1.68 -16.51
#